data_AF-A0A2T5CEU2-F1
#
_entry.id   AF-A0A2T5CEU2-F1
#
_cell.length_a   1.000
_cell.length_b   1.000
_cell.length_c   1.000
_cell.angle_alpha   90.00
_cell.angle_beta   90.00
_cell.angle_gamma   90.00
#
_symmetry.space_group_name_H-M   'P 1'
#
loop_
_entity.id
_entity.type
_entity.pdbx_description
1 polymer ?
#
loop_
_entity_poly.entity_id
_entity_poly.type
_entity_poly.pdbx_seq_one_letter_code
_entity_poly.pdbx_strand_id
1 'polypeptide(L)'
;MAVLISSLPTFLLAGQDVRIFVEADEAGVSEPRPSALRQALAQGVAQEAEVLLRGELSDGRRAALERILESRAEEYVLGWEENEYLPTEWGAVLHLNVRVNREALRDFLRALGTYYTRDYQIGYRLDPQGLAPEQLEVVRTLEQLSGMRDDGSDSLILRLALMSEGGWQGVLDYEGMVWTTAGRDLPGIWAALWGNYFRLDRVRGGFEDAVTLVTLGWRSAGDIQAFDRHLRGLDVSMDTIDLLGVSVQSGRYQANWRIVTMDRSSLESHVRQYFQELPVTFELE
;
A
#
# COMPACT_ATOMS: atom_id res chain seq x y z
N MET A 1 5.60 -15.49 43.00
CA MET A 1 6.24 -15.56 41.67
C MET A 1 5.29 -14.93 40.67
N ALA A 2 5.63 -13.74 40.17
CA ALA A 2 4.84 -13.06 39.15
C ALA A 2 5.25 -13.61 37.78
N VAL A 3 4.29 -14.17 37.05
CA VAL A 3 4.48 -14.57 35.66
C VAL A 3 4.24 -13.32 34.81
N LEU A 4 5.31 -12.77 34.25
CA LEU A 4 5.27 -11.74 33.23
C LEU A 4 4.73 -12.38 31.93
N ILE A 5 3.47 -12.13 31.62
CA ILE A 5 2.90 -12.41 30.31
C ILE A 5 3.44 -11.32 29.38
N SER A 6 4.53 -11.61 28.69
CA SER A 6 5.00 -10.81 27.56
C SER A 6 3.99 -10.91 26.44
N SER A 7 3.13 -9.90 26.29
CA SER A 7 2.32 -9.70 25.09
C SER A 7 3.26 -9.39 23.92
N LEU A 8 3.54 -10.38 23.07
CA LEU A 8 4.16 -10.15 21.78
C LEU A 8 3.21 -9.27 20.94
N PRO A 9 3.72 -8.28 20.19
CA PRO A 9 2.91 -7.55 19.24
C PRO A 9 2.38 -8.52 18.19
N THR A 10 1.05 -8.59 18.07
CA THR A 10 0.36 -9.33 17.02
C THR A 10 0.57 -8.59 15.71
N PHE A 11 1.68 -8.85 15.01
CA PHE A 11 1.76 -8.51 13.60
C PHE A 11 0.69 -9.34 12.89
N LEU A 12 -0.29 -8.67 12.26
CA LEU A 12 -1.31 -9.31 11.44
C LEU A 12 -0.62 -9.92 10.21
N LEU A 13 -0.22 -11.18 10.33
CA LEU A 13 0.35 -11.97 9.24
C LEU A 13 -0.79 -12.36 8.29
N ALA A 14 -0.79 -11.82 7.07
CA ALA A 14 -1.61 -12.33 5.99
C ALA A 14 -0.75 -13.27 5.14
N GLY A 15 -1.18 -14.53 5.05
CA GLY A 15 -0.63 -15.50 4.11
C GLY A 15 -1.37 -15.41 2.79
N GLN A 16 -0.66 -15.17 1.70
CA GLN A 16 -1.23 -15.19 0.35
C GLN A 16 -1.09 -16.58 -0.26
N ASP A 17 -2.22 -17.11 -0.71
CA ASP A 17 -2.30 -18.42 -1.35
C ASP A 17 -1.97 -18.30 -2.84
N VAL A 18 -0.78 -18.75 -3.22
CA VAL A 18 -0.25 -18.59 -4.58
C VAL A 18 -0.10 -19.94 -5.24
N ARG A 19 -0.62 -20.05 -6.46
CA ARG A 19 -0.44 -21.23 -7.32
C ARG A 19 0.19 -20.81 -8.63
N ILE A 20 1.35 -21.38 -8.93
CA ILE A 20 2.03 -21.18 -10.21
C ILE A 20 2.27 -22.51 -10.91
N PHE A 21 2.26 -22.48 -12.23
CA PHE A 21 2.64 -23.61 -13.06
C PHE A 21 4.12 -23.49 -13.44
N VAL A 22 4.85 -24.59 -13.34
CA VAL A 22 6.27 -24.73 -13.66
C VAL A 22 6.41 -25.73 -14.79
N GLU A 23 6.80 -25.30 -15.98
CA GLU A 23 7.00 -26.22 -17.11
C GLU A 23 8.08 -27.27 -16.80
N ALA A 24 7.88 -28.51 -17.27
CA ALA A 24 8.89 -29.56 -17.17
C ALA A 24 10.06 -29.26 -18.11
N ASP A 25 11.31 -29.44 -17.65
CA ASP A 25 12.45 -29.53 -18.56
C ASP A 25 12.68 -30.98 -18.96
N GLU A 26 13.53 -31.19 -19.98
CA GLU A 26 13.90 -32.51 -20.50
C GLU A 26 14.55 -33.44 -19.45
N ALA A 27 14.88 -32.96 -18.25
CA ALA A 27 15.60 -33.72 -17.22
C ALA A 27 14.69 -34.30 -16.11
N GLY A 28 13.39 -33.99 -16.09
CA GLY A 28 12.43 -34.67 -15.21
C GLY A 28 12.68 -34.45 -13.72
N VAL A 29 12.11 -33.35 -13.20
CA VAL A 29 11.78 -33.08 -11.79
C VAL A 29 12.97 -33.02 -10.80
N SER A 30 13.32 -31.80 -10.38
CA SER A 30 14.05 -31.56 -9.14
C SER A 30 13.70 -30.18 -8.60
N GLU A 31 13.02 -30.13 -7.44
CA GLU A 31 12.69 -28.96 -6.60
C GLU A 31 11.99 -27.76 -7.31
N PRO A 32 11.26 -26.88 -6.60
CA PRO A 32 10.84 -25.61 -7.17
C PRO A 32 12.08 -24.84 -7.63
N ARG A 33 12.25 -24.71 -8.95
CA ARG A 33 13.38 -23.98 -9.53
C ARG A 33 13.43 -22.58 -8.90
N PRO A 34 14.62 -22.01 -8.60
CA PRO A 34 14.75 -20.67 -8.04
C PRO A 34 14.01 -19.57 -8.82
N SER A 35 13.76 -19.76 -10.12
CA SER A 35 12.90 -18.87 -10.93
C SER A 35 11.41 -19.00 -10.59
N ALA A 36 10.90 -20.22 -10.46
CA ALA A 36 9.51 -20.48 -10.09
C ALA A 36 9.21 -19.94 -8.69
N LEU A 37 10.10 -20.19 -7.72
CA LEU A 37 9.96 -19.64 -6.38
C LEU A 37 9.89 -18.10 -6.42
N ARG A 38 10.82 -17.43 -7.11
CA ARG A 38 10.80 -15.96 -7.25
C ARG A 38 9.51 -15.45 -7.88
N GLN A 39 9.00 -16.14 -8.90
CA GLN A 39 7.72 -15.80 -9.54
C GLN A 39 6.54 -15.93 -8.57
N ALA A 40 6.48 -17.03 -7.79
CA ALA A 40 5.43 -17.22 -6.81
C ALA A 40 5.48 -16.18 -5.69
N LEU A 41 6.68 -15.82 -5.21
CA LEU A 41 6.87 -14.76 -4.23
C LEU A 41 6.40 -13.40 -4.77
N ALA A 42 6.79 -13.05 -6.00
CA ALA A 42 6.33 -11.83 -6.67
C ALA A 42 4.81 -11.78 -6.83
N GLN A 43 4.20 -12.88 -7.25
CA GLN A 43 2.75 -12.97 -7.37
C GLN A 43 2.05 -12.81 -6.02
N GLY A 44 2.57 -13.42 -4.94
CA GLY A 44 2.01 -13.25 -3.59
C GLY A 44 2.07 -11.80 -3.11
N VAL A 45 3.20 -11.11 -3.35
CA VAL A 45 3.34 -9.69 -3.02
C VAL A 45 2.41 -8.81 -3.86
N ALA A 46 2.25 -9.11 -5.16
CA ALA A 46 1.33 -8.38 -6.03
C ALA A 46 -0.14 -8.56 -5.60
N GLN A 47 -0.56 -9.79 -5.29
CA GLN A 47 -1.90 -10.07 -4.74
C GLN A 47 -2.16 -9.31 -3.44
N GLU A 48 -1.19 -9.30 -2.53
CA GLU A 48 -1.29 -8.51 -1.30
C GLU A 48 -1.39 -7.00 -1.60
N ALA A 49 -0.60 -6.49 -2.55
CA ALA A 49 -0.67 -5.09 -2.94
C ALA A 49 -2.04 -4.70 -3.49
N GLU A 50 -2.67 -5.54 -4.30
CA GLU A 50 -4.04 -5.32 -4.78
C GLU A 50 -5.06 -5.30 -3.64
N VAL A 51 -4.95 -6.23 -2.68
CA VAL A 51 -5.78 -6.26 -1.48
C VAL A 51 -5.60 -4.97 -0.66
N LEU A 52 -4.37 -4.48 -0.52
CA LEU A 52 -4.05 -3.25 0.21
C LEU A 52 -4.56 -1.98 -0.49
N LEU A 53 -4.58 -1.96 -1.82
CA LEU A 53 -5.08 -0.82 -2.62
C LEU A 53 -6.61 -0.76 -2.70
N ARG A 54 -7.31 -1.83 -2.28
CA ARG A 54 -8.78 -1.90 -2.11
C ARG A 54 -9.54 -1.26 -3.26
N GLY A 55 -9.54 -1.91 -4.42
CA GLY A 55 -10.23 -1.43 -5.60
C GLY A 55 -9.75 -2.09 -6.88
N GLU A 56 -10.54 -2.01 -7.94
CA GLU A 56 -10.09 -2.45 -9.25
C GLU A 56 -9.12 -1.42 -9.82
N LEU A 57 -7.82 -1.74 -9.79
CA LEU A 57 -6.86 -1.08 -10.66
C LEU A 57 -7.22 -1.40 -12.11
N SER A 58 -7.18 -0.40 -12.99
CA SER A 58 -7.21 -0.65 -14.44
C SER A 58 -6.10 -1.64 -14.83
N ASP A 59 -6.33 -2.47 -15.86
CA ASP A 59 -5.38 -3.50 -16.30
C ASP A 59 -3.96 -2.96 -16.51
N GLY A 60 -3.84 -1.73 -17.04
CA GLY A 60 -2.55 -1.07 -17.23
C GLY A 60 -1.83 -0.75 -15.92
N ARG A 61 -2.55 -0.27 -14.89
CA ARG A 61 -1.98 -0.01 -13.56
C ARG A 61 -1.62 -1.29 -12.84
N ARG A 62 -2.42 -2.35 -13.00
CA ARG A 62 -2.12 -3.68 -12.48
C ARG A 62 -0.82 -4.23 -13.07
N ALA A 63 -0.70 -4.21 -14.40
CA ALA A 63 0.52 -4.67 -15.08
C ALA A 63 1.75 -3.84 -14.67
N ALA A 64 1.59 -2.54 -14.46
CA ALA A 64 2.66 -1.69 -13.95
C ALA A 64 3.06 -2.04 -12.51
N LEU A 65 2.08 -2.29 -11.63
CA LEU A 65 2.30 -2.74 -10.25
C LEU A 65 3.08 -4.06 -10.20
N GLU A 66 2.62 -5.07 -10.95
CA GLU A 66 3.27 -6.38 -11.03
C GLU A 66 4.72 -6.25 -11.49
N ARG A 67 4.97 -5.47 -12.55
CA ARG A 67 6.33 -5.25 -13.08
C ARG A 67 7.26 -4.57 -12.08
N ILE A 68 6.77 -3.58 -11.34
CA ILE A 68 7.58 -2.90 -10.32
C ILE A 68 7.89 -3.85 -9.16
N LEU A 69 6.90 -4.62 -8.71
CA LEU A 69 7.07 -5.54 -7.58
C LEU A 69 7.91 -6.77 -7.90
N GLU A 70 7.91 -7.26 -9.14
CA GLU A 70 8.65 -8.46 -9.56
C GLU A 70 10.14 -8.40 -9.14
N SER A 71 10.80 -7.27 -9.36
CA SER A 71 12.22 -7.08 -9.06
C SER A 71 12.56 -6.92 -7.57
N ARG A 72 11.55 -6.74 -6.71
CA ARG A 72 11.71 -6.36 -5.31
C ARG A 72 10.78 -7.09 -4.35
N ALA A 73 10.12 -8.13 -4.82
CA ALA A 73 9.21 -8.94 -4.03
C ALA A 73 9.87 -9.46 -2.74
N GLU A 74 11.14 -9.86 -2.84
CA GLU A 74 11.94 -10.35 -1.71
C GLU A 74 12.05 -9.34 -0.55
N GLU A 75 12.01 -8.03 -0.84
CA GLU A 75 12.04 -6.97 0.19
C GLU A 75 10.80 -7.01 1.10
N TYR A 76 9.69 -7.53 0.59
CA TYR A 76 8.40 -7.57 1.28
C TYR A 76 8.02 -8.97 1.77
N VAL A 77 8.82 -10.01 1.51
CA VAL A 77 8.53 -11.37 1.96
C VAL A 77 9.13 -11.60 3.35
N LEU A 78 8.28 -11.93 4.32
CA LEU A 78 8.71 -12.34 5.66
C LEU A 78 9.06 -13.83 5.73
N GLY A 79 8.47 -14.62 4.85
CA GLY A 79 8.70 -16.05 4.72
C GLY A 79 7.66 -16.69 3.80
N TRP A 80 7.86 -17.96 3.48
CA TRP A 80 6.92 -18.73 2.68
C TRP A 80 6.90 -20.19 3.15
N GLU A 81 5.82 -20.88 2.81
CA GLU A 81 5.60 -22.29 3.13
C GLU A 81 5.09 -22.98 1.87
N GLU A 82 5.72 -24.09 1.49
CA GLU A 82 5.20 -24.94 0.40
C GLU A 82 4.05 -25.78 0.95
N ASN A 83 2.86 -25.56 0.40
CA ASN A 83 1.68 -26.34 0.76
C ASN A 83 1.63 -27.63 -0.07
N GLU A 84 1.92 -27.52 -1.37
CA GLU A 84 1.76 -28.63 -2.31
C GLU A 84 2.66 -28.45 -3.54
N TYR A 85 3.21 -29.57 -4.02
CA TYR A 85 3.89 -29.66 -5.31
C TYR A 85 3.27 -30.81 -6.12
N LEU A 86 2.45 -30.46 -7.11
CA LEU A 86 1.70 -31.42 -7.91
C LEU A 86 2.35 -31.59 -9.28
N PRO A 87 3.08 -32.69 -9.54
CA PRO A 87 3.56 -32.99 -10.88
C PRO A 87 2.38 -33.24 -11.83
N THR A 88 2.51 -32.76 -13.06
CA THR A 88 1.57 -32.90 -14.16
C THR A 88 2.30 -33.40 -15.41
N GLU A 89 1.58 -33.81 -16.45
CA GLU A 89 2.19 -34.29 -17.71
C GLU A 89 3.04 -33.23 -18.43
N TRP A 90 2.81 -31.95 -18.14
CA TRP A 90 3.49 -30.82 -18.79
C TRP A 90 4.44 -30.05 -17.87
N GLY A 91 4.56 -30.45 -16.60
CA GLY A 91 5.23 -29.63 -15.59
C GLY A 91 4.84 -29.97 -14.17
N ALA A 92 4.80 -28.98 -13.29
CA ALA A 92 4.30 -29.11 -11.94
C ALA A 92 3.54 -27.84 -11.52
N VAL A 93 2.55 -27.99 -10.65
CA VAL A 93 1.90 -26.88 -9.97
C VAL A 93 2.56 -26.72 -8.60
N LEU A 94 3.16 -25.55 -8.36
CA LEU A 94 3.69 -25.18 -7.07
C LEU A 94 2.64 -24.33 -6.33
N HIS A 95 2.26 -24.79 -5.14
CA HIS A 95 1.32 -24.11 -4.26
C HIS A 95 2.06 -23.61 -3.02
N LEU A 96 2.18 -22.29 -2.88
CA LEU A 96 2.84 -21.64 -1.76
C LEU A 96 1.85 -20.81 -0.93
N ASN A 97 2.12 -20.73 0.37
CA ASN A 97 1.64 -19.66 1.22
C ASN A 97 2.77 -18.64 1.41
N VAL A 98 2.59 -17.41 0.92
CA VAL A 98 3.59 -16.33 1.03
C VAL A 98 3.17 -15.37 2.14
N ARG A 99 4.02 -15.19 3.16
CA ARG A 99 3.80 -14.23 4.24
C ARG A 99 4.43 -12.90 3.88
N VAL A 100 3.60 -11.88 3.71
CA VAL A 100 4.03 -10.56 3.23
C VAL A 100 4.08 -9.54 4.39
N ASN A 101 5.12 -8.72 4.40
CA ASN A 101 5.24 -7.55 5.26
C ASN A 101 4.30 -6.45 4.75
N ARG A 102 3.04 -6.50 5.19
CA ARG A 102 1.99 -5.55 4.80
C ARG A 102 2.35 -4.10 5.11
N GLU A 103 3.00 -3.84 6.23
CA GLU A 103 3.36 -2.47 6.65
C GLU A 103 4.37 -1.87 5.66
N ALA A 104 5.47 -2.58 5.40
CA ALA A 104 6.48 -2.13 4.44
C ALA A 104 5.92 -1.99 3.02
N LEU A 105 5.08 -2.93 2.58
CA LEU A 105 4.46 -2.87 1.26
C LEU A 105 3.49 -1.69 1.15
N ARG A 106 2.66 -1.45 2.17
CA ARG A 106 1.76 -0.30 2.25
C ARG A 106 2.53 1.01 2.20
N ASP A 107 3.61 1.14 2.97
CA ASP A 107 4.43 2.34 3.00
C ASP A 107 5.04 2.63 1.63
N PHE A 108 5.51 1.59 0.94
CA PHE A 108 6.01 1.72 -0.43
C PHE A 108 4.91 2.19 -1.39
N LEU A 109 3.73 1.58 -1.36
CA LEU A 109 2.59 1.95 -2.20
C LEU A 109 2.10 3.39 -1.92
N ARG A 110 2.14 3.85 -0.67
CA ARG A 110 1.87 5.24 -0.28
C ARG A 110 2.94 6.18 -0.84
N ALA A 111 4.20 5.82 -0.69
CA ALA A 111 5.32 6.60 -1.20
C ALA A 111 5.33 6.70 -2.73
N LEU A 112 4.82 5.69 -3.43
CA LEU A 112 4.61 5.73 -4.87
C LEU A 112 3.49 6.68 -5.31
N GLY A 113 2.55 7.03 -4.42
CA GLY A 113 1.40 7.88 -4.76
C GLY A 113 0.14 7.12 -5.15
N THR A 114 0.19 5.80 -5.22
CA THR A 114 -0.90 4.95 -5.77
C THR A 114 -2.22 5.09 -5.00
N TYR A 115 -2.15 5.41 -3.70
CA TYR A 115 -3.34 5.68 -2.88
C TYR A 115 -4.00 7.03 -3.17
N TYR A 116 -3.23 8.01 -3.63
CA TYR A 116 -3.68 9.41 -3.79
C TYR A 116 -4.30 9.65 -5.16
N THR A 117 -3.82 8.95 -6.20
CA THR A 117 -4.11 9.26 -7.61
C THR A 117 -5.04 8.24 -8.26
N ARG A 118 -5.91 7.61 -7.48
CA ARG A 118 -6.85 6.61 -7.99
C ARG A 118 -7.68 7.16 -9.15
N ASP A 119 -8.29 8.32 -8.96
CA ASP A 119 -9.19 8.95 -9.93
C ASP A 119 -8.63 10.26 -10.52
N TYR A 120 -7.39 10.61 -10.19
CA TYR A 120 -6.76 11.87 -10.58
C TYR A 120 -5.40 11.64 -11.23
N GLN A 121 -5.01 12.56 -12.11
CA GLN A 121 -3.64 12.62 -12.64
C GLN A 121 -2.96 13.89 -12.14
N ILE A 122 -1.68 13.76 -11.76
CA ILE A 122 -0.85 14.90 -11.39
C ILE A 122 0.15 15.16 -12.51
N GLY A 123 0.09 16.38 -13.05
CA GLY A 123 1.02 16.88 -14.05
C GLY A 123 2.36 17.25 -13.44
N TYR A 124 3.45 16.87 -14.10
CA TYR A 124 4.80 17.30 -13.77
C TYR A 124 5.62 17.49 -15.05
N ARG A 125 6.83 18.05 -14.93
CA ARG A 125 7.83 18.04 -16.00
C ARG A 125 8.96 17.09 -15.68
N LEU A 126 9.26 16.16 -16.58
CA LEU A 126 10.47 15.35 -16.53
C LEU A 126 11.64 16.07 -17.21
N ASP A 127 12.78 16.19 -16.53
CA ASP A 127 14.05 16.69 -17.05
C ASP A 127 15.13 15.60 -16.90
N PRO A 128 15.21 14.66 -17.87
CA PRO A 128 16.12 13.53 -17.80
C PRO A 128 17.52 13.89 -18.32
N GLN A 129 18.54 13.51 -17.57
CA GLN A 129 19.95 13.69 -17.91
C GLN A 129 20.64 12.32 -18.01
N GLY A 130 20.77 11.81 -19.25
CA GLY A 130 21.45 10.55 -19.52
C GLY A 130 20.63 9.29 -19.25
N LEU A 131 19.29 9.36 -19.36
CA LEU A 131 18.42 8.17 -19.31
C LEU A 131 18.44 7.44 -20.66
N ALA A 132 18.71 6.14 -20.65
CA ALA A 132 18.55 5.29 -21.83
C ALA A 132 17.07 4.91 -22.05
N PRO A 133 16.69 4.42 -23.24
CA PRO A 133 15.31 4.05 -23.56
C PRO A 133 14.67 3.07 -22.56
N GLU A 134 15.44 2.11 -22.05
CA GLU A 134 14.96 1.11 -21.09
C GLU A 134 14.59 1.76 -19.76
N GLN A 135 15.30 2.81 -19.34
CA GLN A 135 15.00 3.53 -18.11
C GLN A 135 13.83 4.49 -18.26
N LEU A 136 13.67 5.09 -19.45
CA LEU A 136 12.46 5.86 -19.75
C LEU A 136 11.22 4.98 -19.67
N GLU A 137 11.30 3.71 -20.06
CA GLU A 137 10.17 2.78 -19.92
C GLU A 137 9.84 2.45 -18.47
N VAL A 138 10.87 2.35 -17.61
CA VAL A 138 10.66 2.24 -16.15
C VAL A 138 9.96 3.49 -15.61
N VAL A 139 10.36 4.68 -16.04
CA VAL A 139 9.70 5.93 -15.65
C VAL A 139 8.24 5.95 -16.11
N ARG A 140 7.93 5.57 -17.35
CA ARG A 140 6.54 5.46 -17.84
C ARG A 140 5.70 4.47 -17.04
N THR A 141 6.30 3.35 -16.65
CA THR A 141 5.64 2.35 -15.79
C THR A 141 5.32 2.97 -14.42
N LEU A 142 6.26 3.73 -13.85
CA LEU A 142 6.04 4.45 -12.59
C LEU A 142 4.98 5.53 -12.72
N GLU A 143 4.98 6.33 -13.79
CA GLU A 143 3.95 7.33 -14.09
C GLU A 143 2.56 6.70 -14.15
N GLN A 144 2.42 5.60 -14.90
CA GLN A 144 1.17 4.87 -15.04
C GLN A 144 0.64 4.39 -13.68
N LEU A 145 1.50 3.74 -12.90
CA LEU A 145 1.17 3.21 -11.58
C LEU A 145 0.79 4.32 -10.59
N SER A 146 1.61 5.36 -10.51
CA SER A 146 1.46 6.47 -9.56
C SER A 146 0.44 7.51 -10.00
N GLY A 147 -0.13 7.43 -11.20
CA GLY A 147 -1.03 8.45 -11.75
C GLY A 147 -0.34 9.78 -12.04
N MET A 148 0.98 9.81 -12.16
CA MET A 148 1.72 10.99 -12.61
C MET A 148 1.73 11.05 -14.13
N ARG A 149 1.90 12.25 -14.68
CA ARG A 149 2.03 12.44 -16.13
C ARG A 149 2.99 13.57 -16.42
N ASP A 150 4.00 13.30 -17.25
CA ASP A 150 4.78 14.37 -17.87
C ASP A 150 3.88 15.18 -18.83
N ASP A 151 3.51 16.38 -18.41
CA ASP A 151 2.71 17.35 -19.17
C ASP A 151 3.47 18.67 -19.39
N GLY A 152 4.73 18.73 -18.96
CA GLY A 152 5.56 19.92 -19.05
C GLY A 152 5.29 20.98 -17.98
N SER A 153 4.58 20.64 -16.90
CA SER A 153 4.29 21.57 -15.80
C SER A 153 5.57 22.17 -15.17
N ASP A 154 5.59 23.50 -15.05
CA ASP A 154 6.68 24.23 -14.40
C ASP A 154 6.56 24.28 -12.87
N SER A 155 5.41 23.90 -12.30
CA SER A 155 5.20 23.94 -10.84
C SER A 155 5.82 22.75 -10.12
N LEU A 156 5.99 21.62 -10.83
CA LEU A 156 6.48 20.37 -10.29
C LEU A 156 7.46 19.74 -11.28
N ILE A 157 8.75 19.72 -10.94
CA ILE A 157 9.82 19.33 -11.85
C ILE A 157 10.60 18.15 -11.25
N LEU A 158 10.65 17.04 -11.97
CA LEU A 158 11.46 15.87 -11.64
C LEU A 158 12.70 15.84 -12.53
N ARG A 159 13.87 15.95 -11.91
CA ARG A 159 15.17 15.81 -12.59
C ARG A 159 15.76 14.46 -12.23
N LEU A 160 16.15 13.67 -13.22
CA LEU A 160 16.80 12.37 -13.03
C LEU A 160 18.14 12.38 -13.78
N ALA A 161 19.24 12.09 -13.08
CA ALA A 161 20.58 12.07 -13.65
C ALA A 161 21.31 10.76 -13.34
N LEU A 162 21.96 10.18 -14.35
CA LEU A 162 22.84 9.03 -14.14
C LEU A 162 24.15 9.49 -13.49
N MET A 163 24.54 8.83 -12.40
CA MET A 163 25.78 9.11 -11.69
C MET A 163 26.95 8.35 -12.31
N SER A 164 28.14 8.97 -12.30
CA SER A 164 29.36 8.41 -12.90
C SER A 164 29.81 7.06 -12.31
N GLU A 165 29.42 6.78 -11.06
CA GLU A 165 29.78 5.57 -10.30
C GLU A 165 28.75 4.43 -10.43
N GLY A 166 27.75 4.60 -11.29
CA GLY A 166 26.64 3.66 -11.44
C GLY A 166 25.57 3.91 -10.38
N GLY A 167 24.38 4.33 -10.84
CA GLY A 167 23.28 4.74 -9.99
C GLY A 167 22.66 6.04 -10.51
N TRP A 168 21.67 6.53 -9.79
CA TRP A 168 20.83 7.63 -10.20
C TRP A 168 20.74 8.65 -9.08
N GLN A 169 20.76 9.93 -9.46
CA GLN A 169 20.39 11.04 -8.60
C GLN A 169 19.05 11.60 -9.08
N GLY A 170 18.11 11.75 -8.16
CA GLY A 170 16.82 12.35 -8.42
C GLY A 170 16.63 13.63 -7.62
N VAL A 171 16.02 14.63 -8.25
CA VAL A 171 15.63 15.89 -7.61
C VAL A 171 14.17 16.18 -7.96
N LEU A 172 13.32 16.37 -6.96
CA LEU A 172 11.94 16.81 -7.14
C LEU A 172 11.81 18.23 -6.57
N ASP A 173 11.36 19.15 -7.42
CA ASP A 173 11.20 20.57 -7.11
C ASP A 173 9.72 20.94 -7.21
N TYR A 174 9.15 21.44 -6.11
CA TYR A 174 7.76 21.83 -6.01
C TYR A 174 7.63 23.13 -5.22
N GLU A 175 7.29 24.23 -5.91
CA GLU A 175 7.09 25.56 -5.29
C GLU A 175 8.23 26.00 -4.36
N GLY A 176 9.48 25.73 -4.75
CA GLY A 176 10.68 26.08 -3.98
C GLY A 176 11.05 25.09 -2.88
N MET A 177 10.27 24.02 -2.67
CA MET A 177 10.70 22.86 -1.90
C MET A 177 11.45 21.90 -2.81
N VAL A 178 12.67 21.55 -2.42
CA VAL A 178 13.54 20.66 -3.19
C VAL A 178 13.86 19.44 -2.36
N TRP A 179 13.49 18.27 -2.86
CA TRP A 179 13.91 16.98 -2.32
C TRP A 179 14.94 16.36 -3.25
N THR A 180 15.98 15.78 -2.66
CA THR A 180 17.05 15.11 -3.40
C THR A 180 17.27 13.74 -2.81
N THR A 181 17.45 12.74 -3.67
CA THR A 181 17.80 11.38 -3.27
C THR A 181 18.74 10.76 -4.30
N ALA A 182 19.47 9.74 -3.89
CA ALA A 182 20.31 8.95 -4.78
C ALA A 182 20.12 7.46 -4.48
N GLY A 183 20.22 6.62 -5.50
CA GLY A 183 19.95 5.19 -5.38
C GLY A 183 20.38 4.43 -6.62
N ARG A 184 20.29 3.10 -6.59
CA ARG A 184 20.63 2.25 -7.74
C ARG A 184 19.43 1.90 -8.59
N ASP A 185 18.23 2.09 -8.06
CA ASP A 185 16.97 1.73 -8.68
C ASP A 185 16.04 2.96 -8.80
N LEU A 186 15.46 3.14 -9.98
CA LEU A 186 14.53 4.23 -10.25
C LEU A 186 13.24 4.15 -9.40
N PRO A 187 12.63 2.96 -9.16
CA PRO A 187 11.43 2.88 -8.33
C PRO A 187 11.62 3.35 -6.89
N GLY A 188 12.77 3.09 -6.28
CA GLY A 188 13.12 3.56 -4.93
C GLY A 188 13.37 5.06 -4.89
N ILE A 189 14.04 5.61 -5.90
CA ILE A 189 14.21 7.06 -6.05
C ILE A 189 12.86 7.75 -6.23
N TRP A 190 12.00 7.19 -7.08
CA TRP A 190 10.64 7.67 -7.30
C TRP A 190 9.86 7.69 -5.99
N ALA A 191 9.76 6.56 -5.29
CA ALA A 191 9.06 6.47 -4.01
C ALA A 191 9.63 7.44 -2.96
N ALA A 192 10.95 7.61 -2.88
CA ALA A 192 11.56 8.54 -1.94
C ALA A 192 11.21 10.01 -2.23
N LEU A 193 11.26 10.43 -3.50
CA LEU A 193 10.94 11.80 -3.89
C LEU A 193 9.45 12.08 -3.78
N TRP A 194 8.63 11.28 -4.44
CA TRP A 194 7.18 11.43 -4.48
C TRP A 194 6.55 11.21 -3.11
N GLY A 195 7.10 10.30 -2.30
CA GLY A 195 6.68 10.12 -0.92
C GLY A 195 6.88 11.37 -0.05
N ASN A 196 7.83 12.25 -0.35
CA ASN A 196 7.90 13.57 0.31
C ASN A 196 6.79 14.50 -0.17
N TYR A 197 6.52 14.53 -1.47
CA TYR A 197 5.44 15.33 -2.06
C TYR A 197 4.06 14.94 -1.51
N PHE A 198 3.74 13.65 -1.49
CA PHE A 198 2.48 13.14 -0.95
C PHE A 198 2.36 13.26 0.56
N ARG A 199 3.45 13.52 1.29
CA ARG A 199 3.39 13.80 2.73
C ARG A 199 2.98 15.24 3.06
N LEU A 200 2.96 16.14 2.09
CA LEU A 200 2.56 17.52 2.33
C LEU A 200 1.07 17.61 2.64
N ASP A 201 0.71 18.22 3.78
CA ASP A 201 -0.69 18.39 4.22
C ASP A 201 -1.59 19.00 3.14
N ARG A 202 -1.07 19.95 2.36
CA ARG A 202 -1.81 20.60 1.26
C ARG A 202 -2.09 19.68 0.06
N VAL A 203 -1.20 18.72 -0.17
CA VAL A 203 -1.36 17.71 -1.23
C VAL A 203 -2.35 16.67 -0.72
N ARG A 204 -2.14 16.18 0.51
CA ARG A 204 -3.00 15.23 1.20
C ARG A 204 -4.45 15.70 1.30
N GLY A 205 -4.66 16.94 1.74
CA GLY A 205 -6.00 17.52 1.85
C GLY A 205 -6.76 17.69 0.53
N GLY A 206 -6.10 17.50 -0.63
CA GLY A 206 -6.76 17.43 -1.93
C GLY A 206 -7.27 16.03 -2.31
N PHE A 207 -6.80 14.98 -1.63
CA PHE A 207 -7.15 13.59 -1.89
C PHE A 207 -7.89 12.92 -0.73
N GLU A 208 -7.73 13.46 0.48
CA GLU A 208 -8.34 12.91 1.70
C GLU A 208 -9.72 13.51 1.96
N ASP A 209 -10.69 12.62 2.20
CA ASP A 209 -11.95 13.02 2.80
C ASP A 209 -11.78 13.05 4.33
N ALA A 210 -12.05 14.21 4.93
CA ALA A 210 -12.23 14.33 6.37
C ALA A 210 -13.70 14.06 6.70
N VAL A 211 -13.98 12.89 7.25
CA VAL A 211 -15.33 12.45 7.63
C VAL A 211 -15.49 12.58 9.14
N THR A 212 -16.64 13.08 9.58
CA THR A 212 -16.99 13.05 11.00
C THR A 212 -17.87 11.85 11.28
N LEU A 213 -17.35 10.88 12.05
CA LEU A 213 -18.13 9.76 12.55
C LEU A 213 -18.79 10.14 13.87
N VAL A 214 -20.12 10.23 13.86
CA VAL A 214 -20.94 10.46 15.05
C VAL A 214 -21.57 9.14 15.47
N THR A 215 -21.50 8.81 16.76
CA THR A 215 -22.11 7.57 17.30
C THR A 215 -22.90 7.86 18.57
N LEU A 216 -24.03 7.19 18.74
CA LEU A 216 -24.96 7.40 19.85
C LEU A 216 -25.43 6.06 20.43
N GLY A 217 -25.56 5.98 21.75
CA GLY A 217 -26.18 4.82 22.43
C GLY A 217 -25.22 3.96 23.23
N TRP A 218 -23.95 4.37 23.33
CA TRP A 218 -22.94 3.69 24.13
C TRP A 218 -23.37 3.54 25.60
N ARG A 219 -23.02 2.39 26.19
CA ARG A 219 -23.34 2.06 27.59
C ARG A 219 -22.29 2.59 28.54
N SER A 220 -21.04 2.70 28.10
CA SER A 220 -19.93 3.19 28.90
C SER A 220 -18.86 3.87 28.06
N ALA A 221 -18.01 4.67 28.71
CA ALA A 221 -16.79 5.19 28.10
C ALA A 221 -15.78 4.08 27.75
N GLY A 222 -15.85 2.92 28.41
CA GLY A 222 -15.01 1.77 28.09
C GLY A 222 -15.31 1.16 26.72
N ASP A 223 -16.60 1.13 26.35
CA ASP A 223 -17.03 0.66 25.02
C ASP A 223 -16.52 1.60 23.91
N ILE A 224 -16.56 2.91 24.17
CA ILE A 224 -16.02 3.94 23.27
C ILE A 224 -14.51 3.74 23.07
N GLN A 225 -13.75 3.49 24.14
CA GLN A 225 -12.31 3.22 24.04
C GLN A 225 -12.01 1.91 23.31
N ALA A 226 -12.84 0.87 23.49
CA ALA A 226 -12.67 -0.39 22.77
C ALA A 226 -12.89 -0.19 21.27
N PHE A 227 -13.89 0.60 20.89
CA PHE A 227 -14.13 0.96 19.50
C PHE A 227 -13.05 1.89 18.92
N ASP A 228 -12.55 2.86 19.69
CA ASP A 228 -11.42 3.70 19.25
C ASP A 228 -10.18 2.85 18.92
N ARG A 229 -9.85 1.87 19.77
CA ARG A 229 -8.79 0.89 19.47
C ARG A 229 -9.10 0.04 18.25
N HIS A 230 -10.36 -0.36 18.07
CA HIS A 230 -10.78 -1.12 16.89
C HIS A 230 -10.60 -0.30 15.62
N LEU A 231 -11.09 0.95 15.58
CA LEU A 231 -10.93 1.88 14.47
C LEU A 231 -9.45 2.10 14.13
N ARG A 232 -8.59 2.34 15.13
CA ARG A 232 -7.14 2.49 14.94
C ARG A 232 -6.46 1.20 14.47
N GLY A 233 -7.06 0.05 14.75
CA GLY A 233 -6.59 -1.27 14.29
C GLY A 233 -7.17 -1.69 12.94
N LEU A 234 -8.05 -0.89 12.33
CA LEU A 234 -8.55 -1.19 10.99
C LEU A 234 -7.42 -0.96 9.98
N ASP A 235 -7.18 -1.96 9.13
CA ASP A 235 -6.13 -1.97 8.11
C ASP A 235 -6.53 -1.16 6.85
N VAL A 236 -7.22 -0.05 7.04
CA VAL A 236 -7.78 0.86 6.03
C VAL A 236 -6.77 1.97 5.73
N SER A 237 -6.87 2.62 4.58
CA SER A 237 -6.07 3.80 4.23
C SER A 237 -6.54 5.05 5.01
N MET A 238 -6.66 4.89 6.34
CA MET A 238 -6.90 5.98 7.28
C MET A 238 -5.55 6.48 7.73
N ASP A 239 -5.34 7.78 7.61
CA ASP A 239 -4.09 8.38 8.03
C ASP A 239 -4.20 9.04 9.41
N THR A 240 -5.39 9.50 9.78
CA THR A 240 -5.62 10.17 11.07
C THR A 240 -6.98 9.79 11.63
N ILE A 241 -7.00 9.37 12.90
CA ILE A 241 -8.22 9.12 13.67
C ILE A 241 -8.11 9.90 14.99
N ASP A 242 -8.91 10.95 15.09
CA ASP A 242 -8.97 11.83 16.26
C ASP A 242 -10.33 11.72 16.94
N LEU A 243 -10.34 11.28 18.20
CA LEU A 243 -11.53 11.35 19.04
C LEU A 243 -11.75 12.82 19.43
N LEU A 244 -12.72 13.48 18.80
CA LEU A 244 -13.03 14.89 19.02
C LEU A 244 -13.66 15.13 20.40
N GLY A 245 -14.41 14.16 20.90
CA GLY A 245 -15.01 14.25 22.22
C GLY A 245 -16.04 13.17 22.52
N VAL A 246 -16.37 13.08 23.81
CA VAL A 246 -17.42 12.23 24.35
C VAL A 246 -18.38 13.11 25.14
N SER A 247 -19.67 12.99 24.85
CA SER A 247 -20.74 13.69 25.57
C SER A 247 -21.75 12.69 26.12
N VAL A 248 -22.55 13.14 27.08
CA VAL A 248 -23.65 12.34 27.64
C VAL A 248 -24.96 13.01 27.25
N GLN A 249 -25.81 12.28 26.54
CA GLN A 249 -27.13 12.72 26.14
C GLN A 249 -28.17 11.69 26.58
N SER A 250 -29.16 12.12 27.36
CA SER A 250 -30.26 11.27 27.85
C SER A 250 -29.79 9.99 28.57
N GLY A 251 -28.69 10.08 29.34
CA GLY A 251 -28.13 8.95 30.08
C GLY A 251 -27.37 7.91 29.23
N ARG A 252 -27.15 8.20 27.94
CA ARG A 252 -26.30 7.44 27.03
C ARG A 252 -25.09 8.26 26.62
N TYR A 253 -24.00 7.60 26.27
CA TYR A 253 -22.84 8.31 25.74
C TYR A 253 -22.97 8.46 24.22
N GLN A 254 -22.47 9.60 23.74
CA GLN A 254 -22.23 9.92 22.34
C GLN A 254 -20.73 10.16 22.18
N ALA A 255 -20.16 9.75 21.06
CA ALA A 255 -18.76 10.00 20.74
C ALA A 255 -18.63 10.40 19.27
N ASN A 256 -17.71 11.33 19.03
CA ASN A 256 -17.46 11.89 17.71
C ASN A 256 -15.97 11.70 17.36
N TRP A 257 -15.70 11.18 16.16
CA TRP A 257 -14.35 11.08 15.61
C TRP A 257 -14.23 11.89 14.34
N ARG A 258 -13.07 12.52 14.15
CA ARG A 258 -12.62 12.96 12.85
C ARG A 258 -11.74 11.88 12.27
N ILE A 259 -12.12 11.38 11.09
CA ILE A 259 -11.40 10.34 10.39
C ILE A 259 -10.98 10.89 9.03
N VAL A 260 -9.69 10.85 8.77
CA VAL A 260 -9.10 11.22 7.48
C VAL A 260 -8.85 9.93 6.72
N THR A 261 -9.56 9.74 5.61
CA THR A 261 -9.52 8.51 4.81
C THR A 261 -9.50 8.81 3.33
N MET A 262 -8.80 7.96 2.57
CA MET A 262 -8.84 7.93 1.11
C MET A 262 -9.98 7.07 0.55
N ASP A 263 -10.67 6.32 1.42
CA ASP A 263 -11.75 5.40 1.04
C ASP A 263 -12.89 5.48 2.06
N ARG A 264 -13.79 6.45 1.84
CA ARG A 264 -15.01 6.64 2.64
C ARG A 264 -15.92 5.41 2.58
N SER A 265 -16.01 4.75 1.44
CA SER A 265 -16.91 3.60 1.23
C SER A 265 -16.49 2.39 2.07
N SER A 266 -15.17 2.15 2.15
CA SER A 266 -14.62 1.10 2.99
C SER A 266 -14.77 1.44 4.46
N LEU A 267 -14.46 2.67 4.89
CA LEU A 267 -14.73 3.14 6.26
C LEU A 267 -16.19 2.86 6.65
N GLU A 268 -17.15 3.27 5.82
CA GLU A 268 -18.58 3.07 6.10
C GLU A 268 -18.92 1.59 6.24
N SER A 269 -18.38 0.74 5.36
CA SER A 269 -18.64 -0.71 5.39
C SER A 269 -18.12 -1.35 6.68
N HIS A 270 -16.92 -0.96 7.15
CA HIS A 270 -16.35 -1.47 8.41
C HIS A 270 -17.13 -0.99 9.62
N VAL A 271 -17.49 0.29 9.67
CA VAL A 271 -18.29 0.87 10.76
C VAL A 271 -19.66 0.18 10.81
N ARG A 272 -20.30 -0.02 9.67
CA ARG A 272 -21.59 -0.72 9.56
C ARG A 272 -21.50 -2.17 10.04
N GLN A 273 -20.44 -2.88 9.66
CA GLN A 273 -20.20 -4.25 10.12
C GLN A 273 -19.97 -4.32 11.63
N TYR A 274 -19.18 -3.40 12.19
CA TYR A 274 -18.91 -3.36 13.63
C TYR A 274 -20.19 -3.15 14.46
N PHE A 275 -21.09 -2.27 14.01
CA PHE A 275 -22.32 -1.94 14.72
C PHE A 275 -23.51 -2.84 14.38
N GLN A 276 -23.37 -3.82 13.49
CA GLN A 276 -24.49 -4.63 13.00
C GLN A 276 -25.28 -5.33 14.11
N GLU A 277 -24.61 -5.74 15.19
CA GLU A 277 -25.22 -6.42 16.35
C GLU A 277 -25.27 -5.54 17.62
N LEU A 278 -24.82 -4.30 17.53
CA LEU A 278 -24.75 -3.39 18.67
C LEU A 278 -25.91 -2.39 18.64
N PRO A 279 -26.52 -2.06 19.80
CA PRO A 279 -27.57 -1.04 19.89
C PRO A 279 -26.98 0.38 19.88
N VAL A 280 -26.02 0.64 18.99
CA VAL A 280 -25.36 1.92 18.78
C VAL A 280 -25.70 2.37 17.37
N THR A 281 -26.22 3.58 17.22
CA THR A 281 -26.46 4.19 15.92
C THR A 281 -25.25 5.02 15.52
N PHE A 282 -24.95 5.07 14.22
CA PHE A 282 -23.84 5.87 13.70
C PHE A 282 -24.27 6.65 12.46
N GLU A 283 -23.61 7.80 12.26
CA GLU A 283 -23.74 8.66 11.08
C GLU A 283 -22.33 9.11 10.65
N LEU A 284 -22.10 9.16 9.34
CA LEU A 284 -20.85 9.64 8.73
C LEU A 284 -21.16 10.93 7.97
N GLU A 285 -20.76 12.06 8.53
CA GLU A 285 -20.89 13.40 7.93
C GLU A 285 -19.70 13.71 7.02
#